data_AF-A0A833RVE2-F1
#
_entry.id   AF-A0A833RVE2-F1
#
_cell.length_a   1.000
_cell.length_b   1.000
_cell.length_c   1.000
_cell.angle_alpha   90.00
_cell.angle_beta   90.00
_cell.angle_gamma   90.00
#
_symmetry.space_group_name_H-M   'P 1'
#
loop_
_entity.id
_entity.type
_entity.pdbx_description
1 polymer ?
#
loop_
_entity_poly.entity_id
_entity_poly.type
_entity_poly.pdbx_seq_one_letter_code
_entity_poly.pdbx_strand_id
1 'polypeptide(L)'
;MKAVWRPHKPDCDKIVAATEYLKSIGDEGSGVPCMISAGDKLLLDNRCLAVYQKYGVTELPDWNSTINAVEKYQLFLDILRENDTCFDANRGRSLPEKFLLNRYYNIMYQRAKEIFTPNQFAELDAQIKTDHAGVVSR
;
A
#
# COMPACT_ATOMS: atom_id res chain seq x y z
N MET A 1 13.27 4.56 20.23
CA MET A 1 12.94 4.49 18.79
C MET A 1 11.44 4.65 18.66
N LYS A 2 10.94 5.77 18.12
CA LYS A 2 9.50 5.92 17.83
C LYS A 2 9.14 4.95 16.72
N ALA A 3 8.09 4.16 16.90
CA ALA A 3 7.56 3.30 15.85
C ALA A 3 7.32 4.15 14.59
N VAL A 4 8.03 3.82 13.51
CA VAL A 4 7.85 4.43 12.18
C VAL A 4 6.48 4.05 11.60
N TRP A 5 5.79 3.09 12.23
CA TRP A 5 4.54 2.50 11.81
C TRP A 5 3.41 2.91 12.76
N ARG A 6 2.41 3.64 12.25
CA ARG A 6 1.13 3.73 12.95
C ARG A 6 0.39 2.40 12.73
N PRO A 7 -0.18 1.79 13.78
CA PRO A 7 -1.00 0.59 13.64
C PRO A 7 -2.17 0.89 12.72
N HIS A 8 -2.15 0.29 11.53
CA HIS A 8 -3.33 0.11 10.71
C HIS A 8 -4.06 -1.13 11.28
N LYS A 9 -5.41 -1.15 11.22
CA LYS A 9 -6.37 -2.04 11.92
C LYS A 9 -5.85 -3.44 12.39
N PRO A 10 -6.47 -4.04 13.44
CA PRO A 10 -6.07 -5.34 13.98
C PRO A 10 -5.96 -6.50 12.98
N ASP A 11 -6.63 -6.42 11.84
CA ASP A 11 -6.54 -7.46 10.80
C ASP A 11 -5.20 -7.41 10.04
N CYS A 12 -4.47 -6.29 10.15
CA CYS A 12 -3.07 -6.13 9.76
C CYS A 12 -2.09 -6.60 10.87
N ASP A 13 -2.57 -6.98 12.07
CA ASP A 13 -1.72 -7.44 13.19
C ASP A 13 -0.94 -8.73 12.87
N LYS A 14 -1.32 -9.43 11.79
CA LYS A 14 -0.52 -10.53 11.26
C LYS A 14 0.87 -10.09 10.79
N ILE A 15 1.12 -8.80 10.59
CA ILE A 15 2.45 -8.26 10.25
C ILE A 15 3.32 -8.06 11.48
N VAL A 16 2.74 -7.62 12.60
CA VAL A 16 3.46 -7.56 13.88
C VAL A 16 3.72 -8.99 14.36
N ALA A 17 2.72 -9.85 14.33
CA ALA A 17 2.87 -11.28 14.62
C ALA A 17 3.83 -11.97 13.65
N ALA A 18 3.82 -11.63 12.35
CA ALA A 18 4.82 -12.15 11.40
C ALA A 18 6.22 -11.61 11.71
N THR A 19 6.36 -10.35 12.10
CA THR A 19 7.66 -9.77 12.48
C THR A 19 8.19 -10.39 13.77
N GLU A 20 7.32 -10.69 14.73
CA GLU A 20 7.66 -11.44 15.94
C GLU A 20 7.98 -12.90 15.65
N TYR A 21 7.22 -13.55 14.74
CA TYR A 21 7.52 -14.89 14.25
C TYR A 21 8.90 -14.95 13.59
N LEU A 22 9.22 -13.98 12.72
CA LEU A 22 10.54 -13.85 12.09
C LEU A 22 11.67 -13.63 13.10
N LYS A 23 11.41 -12.91 14.19
CA LYS A 23 12.37 -12.78 15.30
C LYS A 23 12.49 -14.07 16.13
N SER A 24 11.41 -14.84 16.25
CA SER A 24 11.35 -16.06 17.06
C SER A 24 12.06 -17.26 16.43
N ILE A 25 12.14 -17.31 15.09
CA ILE A 25 12.82 -18.39 14.37
C ILE A 25 14.35 -18.20 14.26
N GLY A 26 14.89 -17.06 14.72
CA GLY A 26 16.33 -16.76 14.66
C GLY A 26 16.89 -16.63 13.23
N ASP A 27 18.11 -16.09 13.09
CA ASP A 27 18.86 -16.06 11.83
C ASP A 27 19.37 -17.48 11.48
N GLU A 28 18.46 -18.43 11.25
CA GLU A 28 18.85 -19.76 10.80
C GLU A 28 18.97 -19.80 9.27
N GLY A 29 20.22 -19.58 8.82
CA GLY A 29 20.80 -20.18 7.61
C GLY A 29 20.29 -19.68 6.27
N SER A 30 21.08 -18.83 5.59
CA SER A 30 21.10 -18.52 4.15
C SER A 30 19.77 -18.35 3.36
N GLY A 31 18.62 -18.27 4.00
CA GLY A 31 17.29 -18.18 3.39
C GLY A 31 16.52 -16.99 3.94
N VAL A 32 16.48 -15.90 3.17
CA VAL A 32 15.72 -14.69 3.50
C VAL A 32 14.25 -15.05 3.72
N PRO A 33 13.60 -14.67 4.85
CA PRO A 33 12.27 -15.20 5.22
C PRO A 33 11.08 -14.73 4.37
N CYS A 34 11.32 -14.08 3.23
CA CYS A 34 10.28 -13.39 2.46
C CYS A 34 10.58 -13.31 0.97
N MET A 35 11.11 -14.38 0.37
CA MET A 35 11.35 -14.45 -1.07
C MET A 35 10.02 -14.46 -1.84
N ILE A 36 9.43 -13.29 -2.04
CA ILE A 36 8.53 -13.08 -3.17
C ILE A 36 9.31 -13.45 -4.44
N SER A 37 8.72 -14.26 -5.32
CA SER A 37 9.41 -14.61 -6.55
C SER A 37 9.59 -13.37 -7.42
N ALA A 38 10.60 -13.36 -8.29
CA ALA A 38 10.79 -12.26 -9.23
C ALA A 38 9.55 -12.07 -10.12
N GLY A 39 8.86 -13.17 -10.47
CA GLY A 39 7.62 -13.16 -11.23
C GLY A 39 6.46 -12.51 -10.46
N ASP A 40 6.26 -12.88 -9.20
CA ASP A 40 5.18 -12.32 -8.37
C ASP A 40 5.44 -10.84 -8.08
N LYS A 41 6.70 -10.47 -7.83
CA LYS A 41 7.09 -9.06 -7.70
C LYS A 41 6.78 -8.28 -8.97
N LEU A 42 7.19 -8.80 -10.13
CA LEU A 42 6.93 -8.15 -11.41
C LEU A 42 5.43 -8.01 -11.68
N LEU A 43 4.62 -9.01 -11.32
CA LEU A 43 3.18 -8.96 -11.44
C LEU A 43 2.58 -7.84 -10.58
N LEU A 44 3.03 -7.70 -9.33
CA LEU A 44 2.57 -6.62 -8.45
C LEU A 44 3.04 -5.24 -8.94
N ASP A 45 4.26 -5.13 -9.44
CA ASP A 45 4.77 -3.89 -10.04
C ASP A 45 3.94 -3.48 -11.25
N ASN A 46 3.61 -4.44 -12.13
CA ASN A 46 2.80 -4.19 -13.32
C ASN A 46 1.37 -3.74 -12.98
N ARG A 47 0.80 -4.20 -11.87
CA ARG A 47 -0.51 -3.72 -11.38
C ARG A 47 -0.46 -2.23 -11.03
N CYS A 48 0.58 -1.81 -10.32
CA CYS A 48 0.79 -0.40 -10.00
C CYS A 48 1.01 0.43 -11.27
N LEU A 49 1.82 -0.06 -12.22
CA LEU A 49 2.06 0.60 -13.51
C LEU A 49 0.79 0.72 -14.37
N ALA A 50 -0.11 -0.28 -14.32
CA ALA A 50 -1.38 -0.22 -15.03
C ALA A 50 -2.27 0.93 -14.53
N VAL A 51 -2.21 1.26 -13.23
CA VAL A 51 -2.88 2.46 -12.70
C VAL A 51 -2.26 3.71 -13.30
N TYR A 52 -0.95 3.80 -13.45
CA TYR A 52 -0.28 4.99 -13.99
C TYR A 52 -0.67 5.19 -15.47
N GLN A 53 -0.68 4.09 -16.23
CA GLN A 53 -1.11 4.07 -17.62
C GLN A 53 -2.57 4.52 -17.79
N LYS A 54 -3.47 4.13 -16.88
CA LYS A 54 -4.88 4.58 -16.89
C LYS A 54 -5.02 6.11 -16.85
N TYR A 55 -4.11 6.81 -16.17
CA TYR A 55 -4.11 8.27 -16.08
C TYR A 55 -3.14 8.94 -17.07
N GLY A 56 -2.54 8.18 -17.99
CA GLY A 56 -1.59 8.72 -18.97
C GLY A 56 -0.31 9.29 -18.35
N VAL A 57 0.03 8.87 -17.13
CA VAL A 57 1.25 9.33 -16.43
C VAL A 57 2.33 8.25 -16.49
N THR A 58 3.57 8.66 -16.70
CA THR A 58 4.75 7.77 -16.61
C THR A 58 5.40 7.82 -15.24
N GLU A 59 5.18 8.92 -14.51
CA GLU A 59 5.75 9.17 -13.19
C GLU A 59 4.68 9.73 -12.26
N LEU A 60 4.94 9.61 -10.95
CA LEU A 60 4.07 10.13 -9.92
C LEU A 60 4.00 11.66 -9.99
N PRO A 61 2.79 12.25 -10.14
CA PRO A 61 2.66 13.68 -10.16
C PRO A 61 3.01 14.25 -8.79
N ASP A 62 3.90 15.23 -8.77
CA ASP A 62 4.24 16.01 -7.60
C ASP A 62 3.33 17.25 -7.46
N TRP A 63 3.70 18.16 -6.56
CA TRP A 63 2.98 19.41 -6.36
C TRP A 63 3.00 20.34 -7.59
N ASN A 64 4.03 20.24 -8.45
CA ASN A 64 4.20 21.04 -9.68
C ASN A 64 3.52 20.42 -10.91
N SER A 65 3.10 19.17 -10.83
CA SER A 65 2.51 18.48 -11.98
C SER A 65 1.28 19.21 -12.53
N THR A 66 1.23 19.31 -13.86
CA THR A 66 0.17 19.95 -14.66
C THR A 66 -1.12 19.13 -14.76
N ILE A 67 -1.14 17.91 -14.22
CA ILE A 67 -2.34 17.10 -14.13
C ILE A 67 -3.40 17.83 -13.29
N ASN A 68 -4.67 17.75 -13.72
CA ASN A 68 -5.80 18.30 -12.99
C ASN A 68 -5.83 17.77 -11.56
N ALA A 69 -6.12 18.63 -10.58
CA ALA A 69 -6.25 18.26 -9.17
C ALA A 69 -7.21 17.09 -8.91
N VAL A 70 -8.33 17.01 -9.65
CA VAL A 70 -9.31 15.91 -9.56
C VAL A 70 -8.72 14.60 -10.05
N GLU A 71 -8.03 14.62 -11.20
CA GLU A 71 -7.36 13.44 -11.74
C GLU A 71 -6.18 13.01 -10.85
N LYS A 72 -5.43 13.98 -10.30
CA LYS A 72 -4.37 13.73 -9.31
C LYS A 72 -4.92 13.01 -8.09
N TYR A 73 -6.01 13.52 -7.53
CA TYR A 73 -6.69 12.92 -6.38
C TYR A 73 -7.12 11.48 -6.69
N GLN A 74 -7.78 11.26 -7.83
CA GLN A 74 -8.27 9.95 -8.20
C GLN A 74 -7.13 8.95 -8.50
N LEU A 75 -6.04 9.41 -9.11
CA LEU A 75 -4.83 8.60 -9.31
C LEU A 75 -4.29 8.10 -7.96
N PHE A 76 -4.11 8.99 -6.98
CA PHE A 76 -3.62 8.60 -5.66
C PHE A 76 -4.55 7.63 -4.96
N LEU A 77 -5.86 7.86 -5.04
CA LEU A 77 -6.87 6.97 -4.47
C LEU A 77 -6.81 5.57 -5.11
N ASP A 78 -6.71 5.48 -6.43
CA ASP A 78 -6.63 4.21 -7.16
C ASP A 78 -5.33 3.45 -6.81
N ILE A 79 -4.19 4.14 -6.73
CA ILE A 79 -2.91 3.51 -6.36
C ILE A 79 -2.98 2.98 -4.92
N LEU A 80 -3.58 3.74 -3.99
CA LEU A 80 -3.72 3.29 -2.60
C LEU A 80 -4.61 2.05 -2.52
N ARG A 81 -5.75 2.04 -3.22
CA ARG A 81 -6.63 0.86 -3.30
C ARG A 81 -5.93 -0.36 -3.90
N GLU A 82 -5.16 -0.16 -4.97
CA GLU A 82 -4.43 -1.24 -5.63
C GLU A 82 -3.43 -1.94 -4.70
N ASN A 83 -2.81 -1.16 -3.80
CA ASN A 83 -1.79 -1.63 -2.87
C ASN A 83 -2.32 -1.96 -1.47
N ASP A 84 -3.59 -1.70 -1.19
CA ASP A 84 -4.16 -1.93 0.11
C ASP A 84 -4.42 -3.41 0.36
N THR A 85 -3.85 -3.95 1.43
CA THR A 85 -4.00 -5.36 1.80
C THR A 85 -5.36 -5.71 2.42
N CYS A 86 -6.14 -4.69 2.81
CA CYS A 86 -7.51 -4.84 3.27
C CYS A 86 -8.53 -5.01 2.13
N PHE A 87 -8.17 -4.59 0.92
CA PHE A 87 -9.02 -4.69 -0.27
C PHE A 87 -9.21 -6.14 -0.70
N ASP A 88 -10.40 -6.50 -1.21
CA ASP A 88 -10.75 -7.89 -1.55
C ASP A 88 -9.75 -8.55 -2.51
N ALA A 89 -9.25 -7.78 -3.48
CA ALA A 89 -8.25 -8.23 -4.46
C ALA A 89 -6.89 -8.63 -3.84
N ASN A 90 -6.59 -8.18 -2.62
CA ASN A 90 -5.31 -8.40 -1.95
C ASN A 90 -5.42 -9.20 -0.64
N ARG A 91 -6.63 -9.34 -0.09
CA ARG A 91 -6.88 -10.03 1.19
C ARG A 91 -6.40 -11.49 1.19
N GLY A 92 -6.59 -12.20 0.07
CA GLY A 92 -6.20 -13.60 -0.08
C GLY A 92 -4.72 -13.85 -0.35
N ARG A 93 -3.91 -12.79 -0.51
CA ARG A 93 -2.52 -12.90 -0.93
C ARG A 93 -1.61 -13.50 0.13
N SER A 94 -0.48 -14.03 -0.35
CA SER A 94 0.56 -14.59 0.50
C SER A 94 1.19 -13.52 1.40
N LEU A 95 1.82 -13.95 2.49
CA LEU A 95 2.46 -13.03 3.43
C LEU A 95 3.57 -12.18 2.77
N PRO A 96 4.48 -12.75 1.94
CA PRO A 96 5.48 -11.94 1.22
C PRO A 96 4.87 -10.87 0.30
N GLU A 97 3.80 -11.20 -0.43
CA GLU A 97 3.10 -10.23 -1.27
C GLU A 97 2.46 -9.11 -0.44
N LYS A 98 1.82 -9.44 0.68
CA LYS A 98 1.22 -8.45 1.59
C LYS A 98 2.25 -7.51 2.19
N PHE A 99 3.46 -7.99 2.50
CA PHE A 99 4.54 -7.12 2.95
C PHE A 99 4.94 -6.11 1.87
N LEU A 100 5.06 -6.54 0.62
CA LEU A 100 5.41 -5.65 -0.49
C LEU A 100 4.31 -4.63 -0.76
N LEU A 101 3.05 -5.07 -0.82
CA LEU A 101 1.90 -4.20 -1.04
C LEU A 101 1.78 -3.14 0.06
N ASN A 102 1.94 -3.52 1.33
CA ASN A 102 1.96 -2.55 2.42
C ASN A 102 3.12 -1.56 2.31
N ARG A 103 4.31 -1.99 1.86
CA ARG A 103 5.42 -1.06 1.60
C ARG A 103 5.02 -0.03 0.53
N TYR A 104 4.44 -0.46 -0.58
CA TYR A 104 3.99 0.44 -1.64
C TYR A 104 2.89 1.38 -1.17
N TYR A 105 1.88 0.86 -0.50
CA TYR A 105 0.81 1.64 0.11
C TYR A 105 1.35 2.76 1.01
N ASN A 106 2.29 2.44 1.92
CA ASN A 106 2.83 3.43 2.85
C ASN A 106 3.67 4.52 2.17
N ILE A 107 4.47 4.16 1.17
CA ILE A 107 5.21 5.14 0.37
C ILE A 107 4.21 6.11 -0.28
N MET A 108 3.18 5.57 -0.92
CA MET A 108 2.16 6.36 -1.62
C MET A 108 1.34 7.24 -0.67
N TYR A 109 1.00 6.72 0.50
CA TYR A 109 0.26 7.46 1.51
C TYR A 109 1.08 8.63 2.08
N GLN A 110 2.39 8.44 2.31
CA GLN A 110 3.28 9.55 2.69
C GLN A 110 3.40 10.58 1.56
N ARG A 111 3.54 10.15 0.30
CA ARG A 111 3.57 11.07 -0.84
C ARG A 111 2.28 11.87 -0.98
N ALA A 112 1.12 11.24 -0.81
CA ALA A 112 -0.16 11.93 -0.81
C ALA A 112 -0.20 13.05 0.23
N LYS A 113 0.35 12.80 1.43
CA LYS A 113 0.43 13.79 2.51
C LYS A 113 1.37 14.96 2.20
N GLU A 114 2.42 14.74 1.39
CA GLU A 114 3.35 15.77 0.94
C GLU A 114 2.76 16.65 -0.19
N ILE A 115 1.90 16.07 -1.03
CA ILE A 115 1.39 16.70 -2.25
C ILE A 115 0.06 17.41 -2.03
N PHE A 116 -0.85 16.80 -1.25
CA PHE A 116 -2.18 17.34 -1.03
C PHE A 116 -2.21 18.34 0.12
N THR A 117 -3.11 19.31 0.02
CA THR A 117 -3.44 20.16 1.16
C THR A 117 -4.01 19.33 2.31
N PRO A 118 -3.97 19.81 3.57
CA PRO A 118 -4.50 19.06 4.71
C PRO A 118 -5.95 18.61 4.54
N ASN A 119 -6.81 19.42 3.92
CA ASN A 119 -8.22 19.09 3.68
C ASN A 119 -8.37 17.98 2.64
N GLN A 120 -7.69 18.11 1.50
CA GLN A 120 -7.70 17.08 0.44
C GLN A 120 -7.15 15.74 0.96
N PHE A 121 -6.09 15.78 1.77
CA PHE A 121 -5.55 14.58 2.38
C PHE A 121 -6.53 13.96 3.40
N ALA A 122 -7.23 14.78 4.19
CA ALA A 122 -8.24 14.29 5.12
C ALA A 122 -9.42 13.63 4.39
N GLU A 123 -9.85 14.17 3.25
CA GLU A 123 -10.86 13.56 2.38
C GLU A 123 -10.40 12.20 1.82
N LEU A 124 -9.15 12.14 1.34
CA LEU A 124 -8.54 10.89 0.86
C LEU A 124 -8.47 9.83 1.95
N ASP A 125 -8.02 10.19 3.16
CA ASP A 125 -7.94 9.29 4.31
C ASP A 125 -9.33 8.79 4.74
N ALA A 126 -10.33 9.68 4.74
CA ALA A 126 -11.71 9.31 5.02
C ALA A 126 -12.29 8.35 3.98
N GLN A 127 -12.00 8.56 2.69
CA GLN A 127 -12.43 7.67 1.62
C GLN A 127 -11.82 6.28 1.76
N ILE A 128 -10.52 6.19 2.00
CA ILE A 128 -9.83 4.90 2.22
C ILE A 128 -10.40 4.16 3.43
N LYS A 129 -10.66 4.86 4.54
CA LYS A 129 -11.29 4.24 5.72
C LYS A 129 -12.70 3.74 5.45
N THR A 130 -13.48 4.48 4.66
CA THR A 130 -14.81 4.06 4.20
C THR A 130 -14.70 2.77 3.38
N ASP A 131 -13.75 2.73 2.46
CA ASP A 131 -13.49 1.54 1.65
C ASP A 131 -13.13 0.33 2.53
N HIS A 132 -12.36 0.52 3.61
CA HIS A 132 -12.08 -0.54 4.60
C HIS A 132 -13.29 -0.97 5.42
N ALA A 133 -14.25 -0.07 5.67
CA ALA A 133 -15.44 -0.36 6.48
C ALA A 133 -16.51 -1.10 5.67
N GLY A 134 -16.57 -0.87 4.35
CA GLY A 134 -17.45 -1.61 3.43
C GLY A 134 -17.10 -3.09 3.30
N VAL A 135 -15.88 -3.50 3.71
CA VAL A 135 -15.41 -4.88 3.62
C VAL A 135 -15.68 -5.65 4.92
N VAL A 136 -16.96 -5.82 5.28
CA VAL A 136 -17.38 -6.67 6.39
C VAL A 136 -16.87 -8.10 6.16
N SER A 137 -16.07 -8.60 7.10
CA SER A 137 -15.57 -9.99 7.12
C SER A 137 -16.73 -10.97 6.98
N ARG A 138 -16.84 -11.62 5.82
CA ARG A 138 -17.55 -12.89 5.66
C ARG A 138 -16.58 -14.03 5.88
#